data_AF-A0A8E2J3N8-F1
#
_entry.id   AF-A0A8E2J3N8-F1
#
_cell.length_a   1.000
_cell.length_b   1.000
_cell.length_c   1.000
_cell.angle_alpha   90.00
_cell.angle_beta   90.00
_cell.angle_gamma   90.00
#
_symmetry.space_group_name_H-M   'P 1'
#
loop_
_entity.id
_entity.type
_entity.pdbx_description
1 polymer ?
#
loop_
_entity_poly.entity_id
_entity_poly.type
_entity_poly.pdbx_seq_one_letter_code
_entity_poly.pdbx_strand_id
1 'polypeptide(L)'
;MASVIAYSTDSAGMHPSHTLPLKLQAIAEAGISQVELGFPDLEAYAAQEFPGYKKLDDRGQGDIDKLLETAGKIRALCGKLELSVLLMHPYAVVFVEVLTIRRLRGCGQAGEGLREGGILVQSAQARAYADPTSTTGLLPSAQETLNASLSALTSTIPSSKIFYLQVSDAARTDARALCVAAEKQGIPPLYAYSNEWRPLPFMSAIEPGQRWEEYLPVVDVCEAVLKTGWRGPWSFEVFYRKDMARDDPDVPTRWTRAAVKSYEKILEQLKQRGIPNRVLAPTLHIVGTQGPAPNVMLLTIAIGACKCLMNRYGMRHGQKYAAIRHFQPVHTARWTDKTRGGGIGA
;
A
#
# COMPACT_ATOMS: atom_id res chain seq x y z
N MET A 1 1.72 -12.56 20.05
CA MET A 1 2.87 -12.00 19.30
C MET A 1 2.30 -10.95 18.37
N ALA A 2 2.84 -9.72 18.37
CA ALA A 2 2.38 -8.68 17.44
C ALA A 2 2.61 -9.16 16.00
N SER A 3 1.59 -8.99 15.15
CA SER A 3 1.69 -9.35 13.74
C SER A 3 2.49 -8.25 13.03
N VAL A 4 3.54 -8.62 12.28
CA VAL A 4 4.33 -7.68 11.47
C VAL A 4 3.64 -7.48 10.13
N ILE A 5 2.37 -7.12 10.19
CA ILE A 5 1.58 -6.72 9.03
C ILE A 5 1.30 -5.21 9.11
N ALA A 6 1.00 -4.64 7.95
CA ALA A 6 0.44 -3.31 7.81
C ALA A 6 -1.03 -3.41 7.38
N TYR A 7 -1.79 -2.36 7.69
CA TYR A 7 -3.18 -2.25 7.25
C TYR A 7 -3.44 -0.86 6.67
N SER A 8 -4.11 -0.79 5.52
CA SER A 8 -4.51 0.48 4.93
C SER A 8 -5.66 1.12 5.72
N THR A 9 -5.58 2.42 5.98
CA THR A 9 -6.66 3.14 6.68
C THR A 9 -7.94 3.20 5.85
N ASP A 10 -7.82 3.26 4.51
CA ASP A 10 -8.97 3.19 3.60
C ASP A 10 -9.69 1.83 3.71
N SER A 11 -8.95 0.79 4.10
CA SER A 11 -9.45 -0.56 4.31
C SER A 11 -10.05 -0.80 5.70
N ALA A 12 -9.88 0.12 6.65
CA ALA A 12 -10.48 0.02 7.98
C ALA A 12 -11.92 0.54 8.02
N GLY A 13 -12.51 0.89 6.88
CA GLY A 13 -13.91 1.32 6.78
C GLY A 13 -14.10 2.42 5.74
N MET A 14 -15.26 2.40 5.09
CA MET A 14 -15.56 3.29 3.96
C MET A 14 -16.72 4.25 4.22
N HIS A 15 -17.41 4.13 5.36
CA HIS A 15 -18.44 5.08 5.76
C HIS A 15 -17.83 6.34 6.39
N PRO A 16 -18.38 7.55 6.16
CA PRO A 16 -17.87 8.79 6.76
C PRO A 16 -17.80 8.80 8.30
N SER A 17 -18.58 7.97 9.00
CA SER A 17 -18.50 7.84 10.47
C SER A 17 -17.25 7.08 10.94
N HIS A 18 -16.60 6.31 10.06
CA HIS A 18 -15.35 5.60 10.35
C HIS A 18 -14.16 6.56 10.29
N THR A 19 -14.05 7.45 11.28
CA THR A 19 -13.01 8.49 11.31
C THR A 19 -11.59 7.91 11.40
N LEU A 20 -10.59 8.66 10.94
CA LEU A 20 -9.19 8.24 10.99
C LEU A 20 -8.72 7.84 12.41
N PRO A 21 -9.03 8.59 13.49
CA PRO A 21 -8.70 8.13 14.85
C PRO A 21 -9.30 6.76 15.20
N LEU A 22 -10.57 6.51 14.86
CA LEU A 22 -11.22 5.21 15.11
C LEU A 22 -10.56 4.08 14.30
N LYS A 23 -10.23 4.35 13.04
CA LYS A 23 -9.54 3.41 12.16
C LYS A 23 -8.16 3.04 12.73
N LEU A 24 -7.35 4.02 13.12
CA LEU A 24 -6.03 3.79 13.71
C LEU A 24 -6.14 3.02 15.02
N GLN A 25 -7.12 3.35 15.86
CA GLN A 25 -7.36 2.64 17.11
C GLN A 25 -7.73 1.17 16.86
N ALA A 26 -8.65 0.89 15.94
CA ALA A 26 -9.01 -0.48 15.57
C ALA A 26 -7.81 -1.29 15.05
N ILE A 27 -6.96 -0.68 14.22
CA ILE A 27 -5.73 -1.31 13.72
C ILE A 27 -4.79 -1.67 14.89
N ALA A 28 -4.55 -0.74 15.80
CA ALA A 28 -3.69 -0.97 16.97
C ALA A 28 -4.26 -2.05 17.89
N GLU A 29 -5.57 -2.00 18.19
CA GLU A 29 -6.26 -2.98 19.04
C GLU A 29 -6.31 -4.39 18.44
N ALA A 30 -6.23 -4.51 17.10
CA ALA A 30 -6.08 -5.79 16.42
C ALA A 30 -4.64 -6.37 16.56
N GLY A 31 -3.69 -5.64 17.16
CA GLY A 31 -2.30 -6.06 17.30
C GLY A 31 -1.46 -5.91 16.02
N ILE A 32 -1.92 -5.05 15.11
CA ILE A 32 -1.21 -4.67 13.88
C ILE A 32 -0.27 -3.51 14.20
N SER A 33 0.98 -3.60 13.77
CA SER A 33 2.05 -2.67 14.17
C SER A 33 2.36 -1.57 13.15
N GLN A 34 1.82 -1.70 11.93
CA GLN A 34 2.09 -0.76 10.84
C GLN A 34 0.81 -0.29 10.16
N VAL A 35 0.82 0.93 9.62
CA VAL A 35 -0.28 1.48 8.84
C VAL A 35 0.19 1.97 7.47
N GLU A 36 -0.65 1.72 6.48
CA GLU A 36 -0.60 2.42 5.19
C GLU A 36 -1.65 3.53 5.25
N LEU A 37 -1.20 4.80 5.20
CA LEU A 37 -2.10 5.93 5.34
C LEU A 37 -2.71 6.30 3.98
N GLY A 38 -4.04 6.23 3.90
CA GLY A 38 -4.79 6.71 2.75
C GLY A 38 -4.81 8.24 2.68
N PHE A 39 -4.50 8.79 1.52
CA PHE A 39 -4.66 10.23 1.29
C PHE A 39 -6.10 10.72 1.49
N PRO A 40 -7.16 9.98 1.10
CA PRO A 40 -8.54 10.37 1.39
C PRO A 40 -8.82 10.54 2.89
N ASP A 41 -8.27 9.67 3.74
CA ASP A 41 -8.39 9.77 5.19
C ASP A 41 -7.61 10.96 5.75
N LEU A 42 -6.43 11.28 5.20
CA LEU A 42 -5.68 12.49 5.56
C LEU A 42 -6.50 13.75 5.27
N GLU A 43 -7.10 13.85 4.08
CA GLU A 43 -7.95 15.00 3.72
C GLU A 43 -9.23 15.08 4.56
N ALA A 44 -9.87 13.93 4.83
CA ALA A 44 -11.06 13.87 5.67
C ALA A 44 -10.74 14.32 7.10
N TYR A 45 -9.59 13.89 7.65
CA TYR A 45 -9.15 14.30 8.98
C TYR A 45 -8.76 15.79 9.02
N ALA A 46 -8.11 16.31 7.97
CA ALA A 46 -7.83 17.74 7.85
C ALA A 46 -9.14 18.57 7.85
N ALA A 47 -10.17 18.11 7.14
CA ALA A 47 -11.47 18.77 7.13
C ALA A 47 -12.18 18.78 8.50
N GLN A 48 -11.93 17.76 9.34
CA GLN A 48 -12.45 17.71 10.71
C GLN A 48 -11.68 18.66 11.65
N GLU A 49 -10.36 18.72 11.50
CA GLU A 49 -9.49 19.53 12.36
C GLU A 49 -9.52 21.02 12.02
N PHE A 50 -9.80 21.38 10.77
CA PHE A 50 -9.75 22.75 10.28
C PHE A 50 -11.04 23.16 9.56
N PRO A 51 -11.94 23.91 10.22
CA PRO A 51 -13.13 24.46 9.58
C PRO A 51 -12.76 25.29 8.33
N GLY A 52 -13.44 25.01 7.21
CA GLY A 52 -13.17 25.66 5.93
C GLY A 52 -11.90 25.17 5.21
N TYR A 53 -11.35 24.01 5.60
CA TYR A 53 -10.28 23.34 4.85
C TYR A 53 -10.64 23.18 3.37
N LYS A 54 -9.71 23.60 2.50
CA LYS A 54 -9.81 23.43 1.05
C LYS A 54 -8.94 22.26 0.60
N LYS A 55 -9.60 21.21 0.10
CA LYS A 55 -8.96 20.04 -0.50
C LYS A 55 -8.02 20.42 -1.63
N LEU A 56 -7.01 19.58 -1.87
CA LEU A 56 -6.15 19.76 -3.04
C LEU A 56 -6.93 19.43 -4.33
N ASP A 57 -6.89 20.36 -5.29
CA ASP A 57 -7.33 20.09 -6.66
C ASP A 57 -6.29 19.27 -7.44
N ASP A 58 -6.63 18.86 -8.67
CA ASP A 58 -5.72 18.12 -9.57
C ASP A 58 -4.44 18.89 -9.94
N ARG A 59 -4.38 20.19 -9.63
CA ARG A 59 -3.20 21.05 -9.82
C ARG A 59 -2.41 21.21 -8.52
N GLY A 60 -2.81 20.52 -7.44
CA GLY A 60 -2.23 20.63 -6.11
C GLY A 60 -2.48 22.00 -5.44
N GLN A 61 -3.56 22.70 -5.78
CA GLN A 61 -3.98 23.93 -5.09
C GLN A 61 -4.97 23.59 -3.99
N GLY A 62 -4.77 24.18 -2.82
CA GLY A 62 -5.60 23.99 -1.63
C GLY A 62 -4.78 24.32 -0.38
N ASP A 63 -5.24 23.88 0.78
CA ASP A 63 -4.63 24.22 2.06
C ASP A 63 -3.48 23.24 2.43
N ILE A 64 -2.38 23.30 1.68
CA ILE A 64 -1.20 22.43 1.89
C ILE A 64 -0.65 22.56 3.32
N ASP A 65 -0.59 23.76 3.88
CA ASP A 65 -0.06 23.99 5.23
C ASP A 65 -0.90 23.27 6.29
N LYS A 66 -2.23 23.25 6.11
CA LYS A 66 -3.15 22.51 7.00
C LYS A 66 -2.97 21.00 6.86
N LEU A 67 -2.68 20.50 5.65
CA LEU A 67 -2.34 19.08 5.46
C LEU A 67 -1.03 18.69 6.18
N LEU A 68 -0.03 19.56 6.15
CA LEU A 68 1.23 19.33 6.87
C LEU A 68 1.00 19.33 8.39
N GLU A 69 0.17 20.24 8.91
CA GLU A 69 -0.22 20.24 10.32
C GLU A 69 -1.01 18.97 10.69
N THR A 70 -1.96 18.58 9.83
CA THR A 70 -2.73 17.33 9.98
C THR A 70 -1.80 16.12 10.04
N ALA A 71 -0.79 16.07 9.18
CA ALA A 71 0.21 14.99 9.21
C ALA A 71 0.98 14.94 10.53
N GLY A 72 1.32 16.09 11.11
CA GLY A 72 1.90 16.19 12.45
C GLY A 72 0.97 15.61 13.53
N LYS A 73 -0.32 15.92 13.46
CA LYS A 73 -1.34 15.37 14.37
C LYS A 73 -1.49 13.85 14.23
N ILE A 74 -1.55 13.33 13.00
CA ILE A 74 -1.60 11.89 12.73
C ILE A 74 -0.36 11.18 13.26
N ARG A 75 0.84 11.76 13.06
CA ARG A 75 2.08 11.21 13.64
C ARG A 75 1.99 11.10 15.16
N ALA A 76 1.42 12.10 15.84
CA ALA A 76 1.22 12.06 17.28
C ALA A 76 0.19 10.98 17.69
N LEU A 77 -0.89 10.80 16.92
CA LEU A 77 -1.86 9.71 17.15
C LEU A 77 -1.22 8.33 16.98
N CYS A 78 -0.50 8.10 15.88
CA CYS A 78 0.21 6.84 15.66
C CYS A 78 1.22 6.57 16.79
N GLY A 79 1.93 7.61 17.26
CA GLY A 79 2.86 7.49 18.39
C GLY A 79 2.19 7.05 19.71
N LYS A 80 0.97 7.54 19.99
CA LYS A 80 0.19 7.12 21.18
C LYS A 80 -0.31 5.68 21.07
N LEU A 81 -0.55 5.21 19.85
CA LEU A 81 -1.06 3.87 19.55
C LEU A 81 0.05 2.86 19.24
N GLU A 82 1.32 3.26 19.38
CA GLU A 82 2.50 2.44 19.02
C GLU A 82 2.50 1.95 17.56
N LEU A 83 1.85 2.71 16.67
CA LEU A 83 1.78 2.43 15.24
C LEU A 83 2.93 3.09 14.50
N SER A 84 3.55 2.34 13.59
CA SER A 84 4.50 2.89 12.61
C SER A 84 3.82 3.12 11.26
N VAL A 85 4.11 4.24 10.59
CA VAL A 85 3.60 4.49 9.23
C VAL A 85 4.54 3.82 8.24
N LEU A 86 4.06 2.78 7.55
CA LEU A 86 4.81 2.08 6.52
C LEU A 86 4.98 2.97 5.28
N LEU A 87 3.87 3.55 4.81
CA LEU A 87 3.83 4.46 3.67
C LEU A 87 2.53 5.27 3.67
N MET A 88 2.44 6.22 2.72
CA MET A 88 1.21 6.92 2.39
C MET A 88 0.94 6.74 0.89
N HIS A 89 -0.26 6.34 0.50
CA HIS A 89 -0.60 6.18 -0.91
C HIS A 89 -1.45 7.36 -1.40
N PRO A 90 -1.15 7.94 -2.58
CA PRO A 90 -1.85 9.13 -3.09
C PRO A 90 -3.27 8.81 -3.58
N TYR A 91 -4.07 9.87 -3.82
CA TYR A 91 -5.37 9.78 -4.49
C TYR A 91 -5.31 8.84 -5.69
N ALA A 92 -6.25 7.91 -5.72
CA ALA A 92 -6.40 6.85 -6.70
C ALA A 92 -5.94 7.24 -8.12
N VAL A 93 -4.69 6.94 -8.51
CA VAL A 93 -4.30 6.86 -9.91
C VAL A 93 -3.06 5.99 -10.11
N VAL A 94 -3.17 5.14 -11.13
CA VAL A 94 -2.19 4.20 -11.68
C VAL A 94 -2.11 2.90 -10.87
N PHE A 95 -2.97 1.97 -11.27
CA PHE A 95 -2.67 0.53 -11.19
C PHE A 95 -1.21 0.34 -11.58
N VAL A 96 -0.35 0.06 -10.61
CA VAL A 96 0.99 -0.38 -10.90
C VAL A 96 0.84 -1.82 -11.34
N GLU A 97 0.83 -1.94 -12.65
CA GLU A 97 0.89 -3.14 -13.46
C GLU A 97 1.97 -4.09 -12.94
N VAL A 98 1.61 -5.03 -12.07
CA VAL A 98 2.49 -6.15 -11.74
C VAL A 98 2.02 -7.34 -12.54
N LEU A 99 2.37 -7.26 -13.81
CA LEU A 99 2.55 -8.39 -14.72
C LEU A 99 3.21 -7.96 -16.03
N THR A 100 3.51 -6.66 -16.19
CA THR A 100 4.45 -6.17 -17.21
C THR A 100 5.51 -5.31 -16.52
N ILE A 101 6.76 -5.75 -16.60
CA ILE A 101 7.93 -5.02 -16.09
C ILE A 101 7.94 -3.61 -16.70
N ARG A 102 7.57 -2.59 -15.94
CA ARG A 102 7.84 -1.20 -16.26
C ARG A 102 8.67 -0.55 -15.15
N ARG A 103 9.93 -0.29 -15.52
CA ARG A 103 10.93 0.47 -14.78
C ARG A 103 10.32 1.81 -14.34
N LEU A 104 10.33 2.14 -13.04
CA LEU A 104 10.12 3.51 -12.57
C LEU A 104 11.25 4.38 -13.12
N ARG A 105 11.12 4.91 -14.34
CA ARG A 105 11.97 5.97 -14.88
C ARG A 105 11.27 7.30 -14.61
N GLY A 106 11.74 8.02 -13.59
CA GLY A 106 11.33 9.42 -13.39
C GLY A 106 11.19 9.88 -11.95
N CYS A 107 12.25 9.81 -11.15
CA CYS A 107 12.47 10.77 -10.06
C CYS A 107 13.94 11.18 -10.12
N GLY A 108 14.23 12.07 -11.07
CA GLY A 108 15.57 12.62 -11.25
C GLY A 108 15.94 13.51 -10.08
N GLN A 109 16.92 13.04 -9.30
CA GLN A 109 17.86 13.85 -8.50
C GLN A 109 17.40 14.41 -7.14
N ALA A 110 16.48 13.72 -6.44
CA ALA A 110 16.33 13.84 -4.99
C ALA A 110 16.63 12.48 -4.35
N GLY A 111 17.87 12.30 -3.89
CA GLY A 111 18.33 11.07 -3.24
C GLY A 111 19.34 10.32 -4.11
N GLU A 112 20.63 10.57 -3.87
CA GLU A 112 21.70 9.68 -4.38
C GLU A 112 21.62 8.26 -3.80
N GLY A 113 20.67 7.96 -2.90
CA GLY A 113 20.34 6.60 -2.41
C GLY A 113 19.18 5.89 -3.14
N LEU A 114 18.45 6.53 -4.06
CA LEU A 114 17.27 5.95 -4.76
C LEU A 114 17.52 5.71 -6.25
N ARG A 115 18.78 5.55 -6.67
CA ARG A 115 19.16 5.27 -8.08
C ARG A 115 18.77 3.86 -8.56
N GLU A 116 18.27 3.04 -7.65
CA GLU A 116 17.94 1.65 -7.89
C GLU A 116 16.44 1.46 -7.79
N GLY A 117 15.72 1.72 -8.89
CA GLY A 117 14.26 1.58 -8.95
C GLY A 117 13.81 0.24 -8.38
N GLY A 118 13.03 0.27 -7.31
CA GLY A 118 12.36 -0.91 -6.80
C GLY A 118 10.95 -1.03 -7.38
N ILE A 119 10.35 -2.17 -7.10
CA ILE A 119 9.11 -2.67 -7.64
C ILE A 119 8.12 -2.73 -6.48
N LEU A 120 7.00 -2.04 -6.67
CA LEU A 120 5.80 -2.26 -5.88
C LEU A 120 5.16 -3.55 -6.39
N VAL A 121 5.03 -4.58 -5.55
CA VAL A 121 4.21 -5.75 -5.86
C VAL A 121 2.79 -5.48 -5.35
N GLN A 122 2.04 -4.67 -6.10
CA GLN A 122 0.59 -4.56 -5.93
C GLN A 122 -0.04 -5.73 -6.70
N SER A 123 -0.86 -6.55 -6.05
CA SER A 123 -1.46 -7.72 -6.70
C SER A 123 -2.54 -7.27 -7.71
N ALA A 124 -2.14 -6.83 -8.90
CA ALA A 124 -3.03 -6.52 -10.01
C ALA A 124 -3.54 -7.81 -10.70
N GLN A 125 -4.01 -8.78 -9.90
CA GLN A 125 -4.50 -10.09 -10.36
C GLN A 125 -5.68 -9.94 -11.33
N ALA A 126 -6.39 -8.81 -11.28
CA ALA A 126 -7.47 -8.48 -12.20
C ALA A 126 -7.03 -8.22 -13.66
N ARG A 127 -5.72 -8.17 -13.96
CA ARG A 127 -5.23 -8.05 -15.36
C ARG A 127 -4.62 -9.33 -15.93
N ALA A 128 -4.38 -10.34 -15.09
CA ALA A 128 -3.77 -11.60 -15.53
C ALA A 128 -4.51 -12.85 -15.08
N TYR A 129 -5.50 -12.72 -14.20
CA TYR A 129 -6.26 -13.83 -13.66
C TYR A 129 -7.77 -13.55 -13.70
N ALA A 130 -8.21 -12.49 -13.04
CA ALA A 130 -9.64 -12.17 -12.94
C ALA A 130 -10.13 -11.31 -14.10
N ASP A 131 -11.35 -11.57 -14.55
CA ASP A 131 -12.13 -10.71 -15.44
C ASP A 131 -13.54 -10.58 -14.86
N PRO A 132 -13.88 -9.46 -14.21
CA PRO A 132 -15.18 -9.29 -13.56
C PRO A 132 -16.32 -9.06 -14.57
N THR A 133 -16.00 -8.93 -15.86
CA THR A 133 -16.99 -8.80 -16.94
C THR A 133 -17.30 -10.15 -17.61
N SER A 134 -16.49 -11.17 -17.34
CA SER A 134 -16.69 -12.54 -17.81
C SER A 134 -17.66 -13.30 -16.90
N THR A 135 -18.43 -14.22 -17.48
CA THR A 135 -19.32 -15.12 -16.73
C THR A 135 -18.57 -16.06 -15.79
N THR A 136 -17.31 -16.40 -16.11
CA THR A 136 -16.47 -17.23 -15.25
C THR A 136 -15.73 -16.43 -14.19
N GLY A 137 -15.74 -15.09 -14.26
CA GLY A 137 -14.93 -14.20 -13.43
C GLY A 137 -13.42 -14.25 -13.75
N LEU A 138 -13.02 -15.00 -14.78
CA LEU A 138 -11.63 -15.30 -15.13
C LEU A 138 -11.33 -14.89 -16.57
N LEU A 139 -10.08 -14.48 -16.80
CA LEU A 139 -9.51 -14.34 -18.13
C LEU A 139 -9.33 -15.72 -18.80
N PRO A 140 -9.34 -15.79 -20.15
CA PRO A 140 -8.93 -17.00 -20.86
C PRO A 140 -7.51 -17.42 -20.45
N SER A 141 -7.30 -18.72 -20.22
CA SER A 141 -6.00 -19.26 -19.76
C SER A 141 -5.43 -18.56 -18.52
N ALA A 142 -6.29 -18.06 -17.62
CA ALA A 142 -5.91 -17.33 -16.41
C ALA A 142 -4.85 -18.07 -15.58
N GLN A 143 -5.04 -19.37 -15.34
CA GLN A 143 -4.12 -20.17 -14.52
C GLN A 143 -2.75 -20.33 -15.17
N GLU A 144 -2.72 -20.63 -16.48
CA GLU A 144 -1.47 -20.81 -17.24
C GLU A 144 -0.69 -19.49 -17.29
N THR A 145 -1.38 -18.38 -17.57
CA THR A 145 -0.80 -17.04 -17.63
C THR A 145 -0.25 -16.61 -16.28
N LEU A 146 -0.99 -16.85 -15.21
CA LEU A 146 -0.52 -16.56 -13.85
C LEU A 146 0.71 -17.40 -13.51
N ASN A 147 0.69 -18.70 -13.77
CA ASN A 147 1.81 -19.59 -13.47
C ASN A 147 3.10 -19.15 -14.20
N ALA A 148 2.99 -18.78 -15.48
CA ALA A 148 4.10 -18.26 -16.26
C ALA A 148 4.67 -16.96 -15.66
N SER A 149 3.78 -16.07 -15.22
CA SER A 149 4.19 -14.82 -14.57
C SER A 149 4.83 -15.01 -13.20
N LEU A 150 4.26 -15.85 -12.36
CA LEU A 150 4.84 -16.16 -11.05
C LEU A 150 6.22 -16.80 -11.23
N SER A 151 6.40 -17.67 -12.21
CA SER A 151 7.72 -18.21 -12.57
C SER A 151 8.70 -17.11 -13.00
N ALA A 152 8.27 -16.18 -13.85
CA ALA A 152 9.08 -15.03 -14.24
C ALA A 152 9.44 -14.13 -13.05
N LEU A 153 8.49 -13.83 -12.15
CA LEU A 153 8.71 -13.07 -10.92
C LEU A 153 9.83 -13.71 -10.08
N THR A 154 9.73 -15.02 -9.83
CA THR A 154 10.70 -15.74 -8.98
C THR A 154 12.11 -15.78 -9.57
N SER A 155 12.24 -15.78 -10.90
CA SER A 155 13.52 -15.94 -11.59
C SER A 155 14.18 -14.62 -11.97
N THR A 156 13.42 -13.54 -12.12
CA THR A 156 13.92 -12.27 -12.69
C THR A 156 13.97 -11.12 -11.70
N ILE A 157 13.18 -11.13 -10.62
CA ILE A 157 13.09 -10.01 -9.70
C ILE A 157 13.92 -10.30 -8.43
N PRO A 158 15.01 -9.55 -8.19
CA PRO A 158 15.75 -9.65 -6.94
C PRO A 158 14.86 -9.25 -5.76
N SER A 159 14.94 -9.98 -4.65
CA SER A 159 14.18 -9.67 -3.43
C SER A 159 14.40 -8.25 -2.91
N SER A 160 15.61 -7.68 -3.08
CA SER A 160 15.94 -6.30 -2.71
C SER A 160 15.17 -5.24 -3.49
N LYS A 161 14.52 -5.62 -4.60
CA LYS A 161 13.66 -4.74 -5.37
C LYS A 161 12.21 -4.78 -4.89
N ILE A 162 11.82 -5.69 -4.01
CA ILE A 162 10.45 -5.76 -3.49
C ILE A 162 10.41 -5.01 -2.16
N PHE A 163 9.65 -3.92 -2.10
CA PHE A 163 9.59 -3.10 -0.89
C PHE A 163 8.56 -3.60 0.13
N TYR A 164 7.35 -3.91 -0.35
CA TYR A 164 6.25 -4.46 0.44
C TYR A 164 5.31 -5.25 -0.47
N LEU A 165 4.49 -6.12 0.13
CA LEU A 165 3.47 -6.90 -0.57
C LEU A 165 2.09 -6.41 -0.15
N GLN A 166 1.27 -5.92 -1.08
CA GLN A 166 -0.14 -5.62 -0.81
C GLN A 166 -1.02 -6.83 -1.08
N VAL A 167 -1.90 -7.14 -0.13
CA VAL A 167 -2.73 -8.33 -0.13
C VAL A 167 -4.21 -7.95 -0.09
N SER A 168 -4.95 -8.47 -1.07
CA SER A 168 -6.39 -8.50 -1.12
C SER A 168 -6.85 -9.71 -1.94
N ASP A 169 -8.07 -10.17 -1.72
CA ASP A 169 -8.76 -11.06 -2.64
C ASP A 169 -9.66 -10.25 -3.58
N ALA A 170 -10.43 -10.95 -4.41
CA ALA A 170 -11.51 -10.37 -5.19
C ALA A 170 -12.77 -11.23 -5.10
N ALA A 171 -13.91 -10.58 -4.94
CA ALA A 171 -15.21 -11.23 -4.82
C ALA A 171 -15.87 -11.35 -6.19
N ARG A 172 -16.52 -12.49 -6.46
CA ARG A 172 -17.38 -12.59 -7.64
C ARG A 172 -18.50 -11.56 -7.59
N THR A 173 -18.87 -11.06 -8.76
CA THR A 173 -19.92 -10.04 -8.93
C THR A 173 -20.75 -10.35 -10.16
N ASP A 174 -21.93 -9.75 -10.26
CA ASP A 174 -22.74 -9.80 -11.46
C ASP A 174 -22.13 -8.87 -12.52
N ALA A 175 -21.57 -9.46 -13.58
CA ALA A 175 -20.86 -8.74 -14.63
C ALA A 175 -21.72 -7.63 -15.26
N ARG A 176 -23.02 -7.90 -15.47
CA ARG A 176 -23.93 -6.92 -16.08
C ARG A 176 -24.17 -5.74 -15.15
N ALA A 177 -24.48 -5.98 -13.87
CA ALA A 177 -24.69 -4.96 -12.87
C ALA A 177 -23.42 -4.12 -12.66
N LEU A 178 -22.24 -4.75 -12.62
CA LEU A 178 -20.97 -4.05 -12.55
C LEU A 178 -20.78 -3.11 -13.75
N CYS A 179 -20.97 -3.61 -14.97
CA CYS A 179 -20.82 -2.80 -16.18
C CYS A 179 -21.78 -1.59 -16.19
N VAL A 180 -23.04 -1.81 -15.83
CA VAL A 180 -24.03 -0.72 -15.72
C VAL A 180 -23.64 0.29 -14.63
N ALA A 181 -23.15 -0.18 -13.48
CA ALA A 181 -22.70 0.69 -12.41
C ALA A 181 -21.46 1.52 -12.81
N ALA A 182 -20.52 0.89 -13.52
CA ALA A 182 -19.31 1.53 -14.02
C ALA A 182 -19.63 2.60 -15.08
N GLU A 183 -20.54 2.30 -16.01
CA GLU A 183 -21.02 3.24 -17.03
C GLU A 183 -21.68 4.47 -16.40
N LYS A 184 -22.54 4.29 -15.40
CA LYS A 184 -23.16 5.40 -14.64
C LYS A 184 -22.13 6.31 -13.96
N GLN A 185 -21.01 5.74 -13.54
CA GLN A 185 -19.91 6.47 -12.91
C GLN A 185 -18.93 7.06 -13.93
N GLY A 186 -19.05 6.73 -15.22
CA GLY A 186 -18.12 7.17 -16.26
C GLY A 186 -16.72 6.57 -16.14
N ILE A 187 -16.60 5.37 -15.53
CA ILE A 187 -15.32 4.69 -15.27
C ILE A 187 -15.29 3.29 -15.91
N PRO A 188 -14.10 2.72 -16.17
CA PRO A 188 -14.00 1.34 -16.64
C PRO A 188 -14.51 0.31 -15.61
N PRO A 189 -15.15 -0.80 -16.03
CA PRO A 189 -15.62 -1.84 -15.11
C PRO A 189 -14.54 -2.39 -14.17
N LEU A 190 -13.31 -2.55 -14.67
CA LEU A 190 -12.19 -3.01 -13.86
C LEU A 190 -11.82 -2.02 -12.75
N TYR A 191 -11.97 -0.72 -13.01
CA TYR A 191 -11.74 0.34 -12.02
C TYR A 191 -12.83 0.30 -10.95
N ALA A 192 -14.10 0.22 -11.35
CA ALA A 192 -15.23 0.04 -10.43
C ALA A 192 -15.07 -1.21 -9.56
N TYR A 193 -14.66 -2.33 -10.16
CA TYR A 193 -14.42 -3.59 -9.48
C TYR A 193 -13.35 -3.48 -8.40
N SER A 194 -12.19 -2.90 -8.74
CA SER A 194 -11.07 -2.72 -7.80
C SER A 194 -11.39 -1.80 -6.63
N ASN A 195 -12.32 -0.86 -6.79
CA ASN A 195 -12.70 0.07 -5.73
C ASN A 195 -13.73 -0.50 -4.76
N GLU A 196 -14.40 -1.61 -5.09
CA GLU A 196 -15.59 -2.03 -4.34
C GLU A 196 -15.72 -3.54 -4.07
N TRP A 197 -14.93 -4.39 -4.74
CA TRP A 197 -15.09 -5.85 -4.73
C TRP A 197 -13.81 -6.60 -4.32
N ARG A 198 -12.99 -6.01 -3.46
CA ARG A 198 -11.76 -6.59 -2.90
C ARG A 198 -11.93 -6.97 -1.42
N PRO A 199 -12.45 -8.16 -1.06
CA PRO A 199 -12.48 -8.59 0.33
C PRO A 199 -11.10 -9.07 0.81
N LEU A 200 -11.02 -9.46 2.09
CA LEU A 200 -9.87 -10.20 2.61
C LEU A 200 -9.83 -11.63 2.04
N PRO A 201 -8.64 -12.22 1.85
CA PRO A 201 -8.53 -13.65 1.59
C PRO A 201 -9.11 -14.47 2.75
N PHE A 202 -9.81 -15.56 2.45
CA PHE A 202 -10.47 -16.44 3.41
C PHE A 202 -11.62 -15.82 4.22
N MET A 203 -12.18 -14.68 3.79
CA MET A 203 -13.23 -13.97 4.53
C MET A 203 -14.45 -14.85 4.83
N SER A 204 -14.85 -15.74 3.92
CA SER A 204 -15.96 -16.68 4.08
C SER A 204 -15.73 -17.71 5.18
N ALA A 205 -14.47 -18.04 5.47
CA ALA A 205 -14.10 -18.92 6.57
C ALA A 205 -13.91 -18.16 7.89
N ILE A 206 -13.72 -16.84 7.85
CA ILE A 206 -13.42 -16.00 9.01
C ILE A 206 -14.69 -15.34 9.57
N GLU A 207 -15.53 -14.82 8.68
CA GLU A 207 -16.76 -14.09 8.96
C GLU A 207 -17.95 -14.87 8.36
N PRO A 208 -18.45 -15.88 9.09
CA PRO A 208 -19.58 -16.69 8.64
C PRO A 208 -20.86 -15.84 8.61
N GLY A 209 -21.80 -16.22 7.73
CA GLY A 209 -23.10 -15.54 7.58
C GLY A 209 -23.20 -14.66 6.34
N GLN A 210 -22.09 -14.42 5.63
CA GLN A 210 -22.09 -13.84 4.29
C GLN A 210 -21.22 -14.68 3.35
N ARG A 211 -21.70 -14.85 2.11
CA ARG A 211 -20.88 -15.42 1.05
C ARG A 211 -20.08 -14.30 0.39
N TRP A 212 -18.77 -14.34 0.51
CA TRP A 212 -17.87 -13.32 -0.05
C TRP A 212 -17.40 -13.68 -1.47
N GLU A 213 -17.48 -14.97 -1.82
CA GLU A 213 -17.12 -15.51 -3.14
C GLU A 213 -15.71 -15.08 -3.60
N GLU A 214 -14.76 -15.11 -2.66
CA GLU A 214 -13.33 -14.98 -2.94
C GLU A 214 -12.88 -16.04 -3.94
N TYR A 215 -11.97 -15.69 -4.84
CA TYR A 215 -11.52 -16.65 -5.85
C TYR A 215 -10.12 -16.39 -6.39
N LEU A 216 -9.40 -15.40 -5.89
CA LEU A 216 -8.04 -15.15 -6.35
C LEU A 216 -7.06 -16.18 -5.75
N PRO A 217 -6.03 -16.60 -6.51
CA PRO A 217 -4.97 -17.51 -6.08
C PRO A 217 -3.95 -16.79 -5.20
N VAL A 218 -4.41 -16.16 -4.11
CA VAL A 218 -3.60 -15.31 -3.23
C VAL A 218 -2.40 -16.07 -2.65
N VAL A 219 -2.60 -17.33 -2.26
CA VAL A 219 -1.52 -18.16 -1.69
C VAL A 219 -0.42 -18.42 -2.72
N ASP A 220 -0.76 -18.65 -3.99
CA ASP A 220 0.22 -18.87 -5.06
C ASP A 220 1.09 -17.62 -5.29
N VAL A 221 0.46 -16.44 -5.28
CA VAL A 221 1.16 -15.15 -5.38
C VAL A 221 2.09 -14.94 -4.19
N CYS A 222 1.60 -15.16 -2.96
CA CYS A 222 2.39 -15.03 -1.74
C CYS A 222 3.60 -15.97 -1.73
N GLU A 223 3.40 -17.21 -2.16
CA GLU A 223 4.45 -18.22 -2.27
C GLU A 223 5.52 -17.80 -3.29
N ALA A 224 5.13 -17.31 -4.46
CA ALA A 224 6.05 -16.83 -5.48
C ALA A 224 6.89 -15.64 -4.99
N VAL A 225 6.27 -14.67 -4.31
CA VAL A 225 6.99 -13.53 -3.71
C VAL A 225 8.01 -14.02 -2.68
N LEU A 226 7.65 -14.96 -1.81
CA LEU A 226 8.58 -15.54 -0.84
C LEU A 226 9.74 -16.31 -1.49
N LYS A 227 9.49 -16.97 -2.63
CA LYS A 227 10.50 -17.70 -3.42
C LYS A 227 11.58 -16.80 -4.02
N THR A 228 11.30 -15.50 -4.21
CA THR A 228 12.35 -14.52 -4.58
C THR A 228 13.42 -14.34 -3.50
N GLY A 229 13.14 -14.78 -2.26
CA GLY A 229 13.94 -14.51 -1.08
C GLY A 229 13.49 -13.28 -0.28
N TRP A 230 12.42 -12.59 -0.70
CA TRP A 230 11.89 -11.42 0.00
C TRP A 230 11.23 -11.76 1.33
N ARG A 231 11.45 -10.93 2.36
CA ARG A 231 10.96 -11.10 3.75
C ARG A 231 10.47 -9.79 4.38
N GLY A 232 9.99 -8.87 3.56
CA GLY A 232 9.54 -7.55 4.00
C GLY A 232 8.09 -7.54 4.54
N PRO A 233 7.51 -6.34 4.72
CA PRO A 233 6.19 -6.16 5.31
C PRO A 233 5.04 -6.52 4.35
N TRP A 234 3.98 -7.07 4.93
CA TRP A 234 2.74 -7.45 4.25
C TRP A 234 1.67 -6.41 4.60
N SER A 235 1.14 -5.67 3.63
CA SER A 235 0.08 -4.68 3.82
C SER A 235 -1.24 -5.23 3.31
N PHE A 236 -2.32 -5.14 4.10
CA PHE A 236 -3.66 -5.49 3.62
C PHE A 236 -4.38 -4.23 3.11
N GLU A 237 -4.78 -4.28 1.84
CA GLU A 237 -5.41 -3.18 1.11
C GLU A 237 -6.70 -3.68 0.44
N VAL A 238 -7.79 -3.71 1.19
CA VAL A 238 -9.09 -4.27 0.84
C VAL A 238 -10.18 -3.21 0.73
N PHE A 239 -11.16 -3.45 -0.15
CA PHE A 239 -12.28 -2.58 -0.45
C PHE A 239 -13.49 -3.43 -0.80
N TYR A 240 -14.34 -3.74 0.17
CA TYR A 240 -15.59 -4.44 -0.06
C TYR A 240 -16.76 -3.56 0.34
N ARG A 241 -17.16 -2.69 -0.58
CA ARG A 241 -18.05 -1.55 -0.30
C ARG A 241 -19.39 -1.98 0.30
N LYS A 242 -19.94 -3.12 -0.16
CA LYS A 242 -21.23 -3.65 0.29
C LYS A 242 -21.32 -3.80 1.82
N ASP A 243 -20.20 -4.12 2.47
CA ASP A 243 -20.14 -4.26 3.92
C ASP A 243 -19.42 -3.08 4.59
N MET A 244 -18.28 -2.65 4.04
CA MET A 244 -17.42 -1.64 4.66
C MET A 244 -17.98 -0.21 4.62
N ALA A 245 -18.95 0.07 3.74
CA ALA A 245 -19.59 1.37 3.63
C ALA A 245 -20.87 1.51 4.47
N ARG A 246 -21.23 0.48 5.25
CA ARG A 246 -22.35 0.55 6.20
C ARG A 246 -22.00 1.51 7.34
N ASP A 247 -22.97 2.27 7.81
CA ASP A 247 -22.84 3.08 9.03
C ASP A 247 -22.93 2.15 10.25
N ASP A 248 -21.85 1.42 10.49
CA ASP A 248 -21.76 0.40 11.52
C ASP A 248 -20.42 0.56 12.25
N PRO A 249 -20.42 1.02 13.51
CA PRO A 249 -19.20 1.34 14.24
C PRO A 249 -18.30 0.13 14.49
N ASP A 250 -18.79 -1.10 14.31
CA ASP A 250 -17.98 -2.31 14.45
C ASP A 250 -17.14 -2.62 13.19
N VAL A 251 -17.45 -2.02 12.03
CA VAL A 251 -16.74 -2.30 10.77
C VAL A 251 -15.22 -2.17 10.90
N PRO A 252 -14.64 -1.08 11.43
CA PRO A 252 -13.19 -0.97 11.58
C PRO A 252 -12.58 -2.10 12.43
N THR A 253 -13.17 -2.39 13.58
CA THR A 253 -12.69 -3.43 14.50
C THR A 253 -12.81 -4.82 13.89
N ARG A 254 -13.94 -5.11 13.24
CA ARG A 254 -14.20 -6.42 12.62
C ARG A 254 -13.24 -6.68 11.46
N TRP A 255 -13.05 -5.72 10.55
CA TRP A 255 -12.20 -5.88 9.38
C TRP A 255 -10.71 -5.97 9.72
N THR A 256 -10.23 -5.20 10.69
CA THR A 256 -8.83 -5.27 11.16
C THR A 256 -8.53 -6.61 11.85
N ARG A 257 -9.44 -7.10 12.70
CA ARG A 257 -9.32 -8.44 13.31
C ARG A 257 -9.41 -9.56 12.28
N ALA A 258 -10.30 -9.44 11.29
CA ALA A 258 -10.40 -10.40 10.19
C ALA A 258 -9.10 -10.44 9.36
N ALA A 259 -8.41 -9.31 9.20
CA ALA A 259 -7.14 -9.26 8.48
C ALA A 259 -6.02 -10.06 9.16
N VAL A 260 -5.96 -10.00 10.50
CA VAL A 260 -5.01 -10.84 11.27
C VAL A 260 -5.30 -12.32 11.06
N LYS A 261 -6.56 -12.73 11.14
CA LYS A 261 -6.97 -14.12 10.88
C LYS A 261 -6.72 -14.55 9.42
N SER A 262 -6.91 -13.64 8.47
CA SER A 262 -6.62 -13.86 7.05
C SER A 262 -5.13 -14.12 6.83
N TYR A 263 -4.28 -13.29 7.44
CA TYR A 263 -2.83 -13.50 7.43
C TYR A 263 -2.44 -14.87 8.02
N GLU A 264 -2.98 -15.24 9.18
CA GLU A 264 -2.73 -16.54 9.81
C GLU A 264 -3.12 -17.71 8.89
N LYS A 265 -4.27 -17.62 8.20
CA LYS A 265 -4.70 -18.63 7.22
C LYS A 265 -3.78 -18.70 6.01
N ILE A 266 -3.29 -17.57 5.49
CA ILE A 266 -2.30 -17.58 4.41
C ILE A 266 -1.02 -18.30 4.87
N LEU A 267 -0.51 -18.00 6.07
CA LEU A 267 0.66 -18.67 6.63
C LEU A 267 0.44 -20.17 6.83
N GLU A 268 -0.75 -20.57 7.28
CA GLU A 268 -1.13 -21.98 7.41
C GLU A 268 -1.08 -22.71 6.07
N GLN A 269 -1.68 -22.13 5.03
CA GLN A 269 -1.67 -22.70 3.67
C GLN A 269 -0.24 -22.80 3.11
N LEU A 270 0.59 -21.77 3.30
CA LEU A 270 2.00 -21.81 2.89
C LEU A 270 2.78 -22.90 3.63
N LYS A 271 2.52 -23.09 4.92
CA LYS A 271 3.14 -24.17 5.71
C LYS A 271 2.71 -25.55 5.23
N GLN A 272 1.43 -25.74 4.91
CA GLN A 272 0.90 -26.99 4.33
C GLN A 272 1.55 -27.31 2.98
N ARG A 273 1.93 -26.28 2.21
CA ARG A 273 2.70 -26.40 0.95
C ARG A 273 4.20 -26.62 1.16
N GLY A 274 4.67 -26.78 2.41
CA GLY A 274 6.07 -27.08 2.72
C GLY A 274 6.98 -25.86 2.85
N ILE A 275 6.44 -24.63 2.89
CA ILE A 275 7.26 -23.44 3.16
C ILE A 275 7.68 -23.45 4.64
N PRO A 276 8.98 -23.44 4.96
CA PRO A 276 9.45 -23.63 6.33
C PRO A 276 9.22 -22.38 7.19
N ASN A 277 9.01 -22.55 8.51
CA ASN A 277 8.74 -21.44 9.44
C ASN A 277 9.78 -20.31 9.39
N ARG A 278 11.06 -20.63 9.13
CA ARG A 278 12.13 -19.61 8.97
C ARG A 278 11.91 -18.63 7.80
N VAL A 279 11.13 -19.05 6.80
CA VAL A 279 10.76 -18.25 5.63
C VAL A 279 9.51 -17.43 5.92
N LEU A 280 8.60 -17.97 6.73
CA LEU A 280 7.35 -17.32 7.13
C LEU A 280 7.52 -16.33 8.28
N ALA A 281 8.56 -16.51 9.10
CA ALA A 281 8.89 -15.60 10.18
C ALA A 281 9.21 -14.21 9.60
N PRO A 282 8.55 -13.15 10.10
CA PRO A 282 8.93 -11.80 9.71
C PRO A 282 10.39 -11.57 10.08
N THR A 283 11.18 -11.05 9.13
CA THR A 283 12.50 -10.54 9.52
C THR A 283 12.23 -9.28 10.31
N LEU A 284 12.52 -9.32 11.61
CA LEU A 284 12.32 -8.21 12.53
C LEU A 284 13.35 -7.11 12.23
N HIS A 285 13.27 -6.49 11.05
CA HIS A 285 13.88 -5.19 10.82
C HIS A 285 12.95 -4.15 11.47
N ILE A 286 12.90 -4.15 12.80
CA ILE A 286 12.64 -2.91 13.50
C ILE A 286 13.84 -2.05 13.13
N VAL A 287 13.68 -1.19 12.11
CA VAL A 287 14.50 0.01 12.04
C VAL A 287 14.10 0.78 13.29
N GLY A 288 14.80 0.50 14.39
CA GLY A 288 14.65 1.18 15.65
C GLY A 288 14.99 2.62 15.39
N THR A 289 13.99 3.44 15.09
CA THR A 289 14.14 4.88 15.11
C THR A 289 13.93 5.35 16.55
N GLN A 290 14.76 4.85 17.45
CA GLN A 290 15.11 5.57 18.68
C GLN A 290 16.06 6.70 18.24
N GLY A 291 15.47 7.73 17.63
CA GLY A 291 16.14 8.85 16.96
C GLY A 291 15.14 9.55 16.04
N PRO A 292 15.18 10.88 15.89
CA PRO A 292 14.09 11.62 15.25
C PRO A 292 14.02 11.20 13.79
N ALA A 293 13.09 10.33 13.42
CA ALA A 293 12.83 9.99 12.03
C ALA A 293 12.25 11.24 11.34
N PRO A 294 13.01 11.97 10.51
CA PRO A 294 12.43 13.01 9.69
C PRO A 294 11.91 12.31 8.42
N ASN A 295 10.80 12.80 7.85
CA ASN A 295 10.59 12.69 6.41
C ASN A 295 10.27 11.32 5.78
N VAL A 296 9.46 10.43 6.37
CA VAL A 296 8.69 9.49 5.50
C VAL A 296 7.35 10.10 5.16
N MET A 297 6.60 10.56 6.17
CA MET A 297 5.33 11.27 5.97
C MET A 297 5.51 12.59 5.19
N LEU A 298 6.54 13.37 5.56
CA LEU A 298 6.87 14.62 4.84
C LEU A 298 7.38 14.36 3.43
N LEU A 299 8.15 13.28 3.20
CA LEU A 299 8.65 12.93 1.87
C LEU A 299 7.55 12.36 0.98
N THR A 300 6.58 11.62 1.53
CA THR A 300 5.46 11.08 0.75
C THR A 300 4.38 12.13 0.50
N ILE A 301 4.13 13.04 1.45
CA ILE A 301 3.34 14.26 1.19
C ILE A 301 4.06 15.14 0.17
N ALA A 302 5.39 15.30 0.29
CA ALA A 302 6.18 16.02 -0.70
C ALA A 302 6.22 15.30 -2.06
N ILE A 303 6.22 13.97 -2.14
CA ILE A 303 6.22 13.19 -3.40
C ILE A 303 4.83 13.20 -4.05
N GLY A 304 3.77 13.05 -3.25
CA GLY A 304 2.38 13.21 -3.69
C GLY A 304 2.11 14.63 -4.19
N ALA A 305 2.62 15.64 -3.49
CA ALA A 305 2.66 17.03 -3.95
C ALA A 305 3.60 17.23 -5.14
N CYS A 306 4.72 16.50 -5.24
CA CYS A 306 5.70 16.64 -6.33
C CYS A 306 5.17 16.14 -7.67
N LYS A 307 4.33 15.10 -7.71
CA LYS A 307 3.72 14.68 -8.98
C LYS A 307 2.79 15.77 -9.56
N CYS A 308 2.16 16.56 -8.68
CA CYS A 308 1.40 17.77 -9.06
C CYS A 308 2.30 18.98 -9.37
N LEU A 309 3.34 19.25 -8.57
CA LEU A 309 4.27 20.39 -8.78
C LEU A 309 5.14 20.23 -10.03
N MET A 310 5.47 18.99 -10.43
CA MET A 310 6.24 18.70 -11.64
C MET A 310 5.50 19.10 -12.93
N ASN A 311 4.17 19.08 -12.93
CA ASN A 311 3.35 19.56 -14.05
C ASN A 311 3.18 21.09 -14.05
N ARG A 312 3.35 21.77 -12.89
CA ARG A 312 3.02 23.20 -12.73
C ARG A 312 4.08 24.18 -13.30
N TYR A 313 5.35 23.81 -13.47
CA TYR A 313 6.41 24.81 -13.71
C TYR A 313 7.35 24.63 -14.91
N GLY A 314 7.22 23.60 -15.76
CA GLY A 314 8.03 23.49 -16.99
C GLY A 314 9.56 23.65 -16.80
N MET A 315 10.10 23.26 -15.64
CA MET A 315 11.46 23.64 -15.24
C MET A 315 12.56 22.78 -15.86
N ARG A 316 13.64 23.43 -16.32
CA ARG A 316 14.86 22.78 -16.84
C ARG A 316 15.73 22.21 -15.70
N HIS A 317 16.53 21.19 -16.04
CA HIS A 317 17.22 20.26 -15.14
C HIS A 317 18.00 20.87 -13.95
N GLY A 318 18.53 22.09 -14.06
CA GLY A 318 19.38 22.71 -13.03
C GLY A 318 18.65 23.36 -11.85
N GLN A 319 17.39 23.79 -12.01
CA GLN A 319 16.62 24.46 -10.94
C GLN A 319 15.91 23.48 -9.99
N LYS A 320 15.99 22.17 -10.30
CA LYS A 320 15.38 21.04 -9.57
C LYS A 320 15.84 20.88 -8.12
N TYR A 321 16.95 21.50 -7.75
CA TYR A 321 17.66 21.23 -6.50
C TYR A 321 17.49 22.28 -5.41
N ALA A 322 16.99 23.48 -5.74
CA ALA A 322 16.89 24.57 -4.76
C ALA A 322 15.73 24.37 -3.77
N ALA A 323 14.59 23.82 -4.22
CA ALA A 323 13.43 23.57 -3.36
C ALA A 323 13.68 22.43 -2.33
N ILE A 324 14.56 21.48 -2.63
CA ILE A 324 14.95 20.40 -1.73
C ILE A 324 15.92 20.90 -0.64
N ARG A 325 16.70 21.96 -0.92
CA ARG A 325 17.69 22.51 0.02
C ARG A 325 17.09 23.29 1.20
N HIS A 326 15.84 23.78 1.09
CA HIS A 326 15.14 24.40 2.23
C HIS A 326 14.59 23.39 3.24
N PHE A 327 14.65 22.08 2.94
CA PHE A 327 14.20 20.98 3.81
C PHE A 327 15.36 20.13 4.38
N GLN A 328 16.61 20.58 4.24
CA GLN A 328 17.75 19.98 4.94
C GLN A 328 17.85 20.61 6.35
N PRO A 329 17.97 19.82 7.43
CA PRO A 329 18.40 20.37 8.71
C PRO A 329 19.80 20.95 8.54
N VAL A 330 20.01 22.17 9.03
CA VAL A 330 21.35 22.72 9.27
C VAL A 330 22.03 21.75 10.24
N HIS A 331 23.21 21.24 9.87
CA HIS A 331 24.04 20.21 10.54
C HIS A 331 23.91 18.77 10.01
N THR A 332 24.51 18.53 8.84
CA THR A 332 25.10 17.23 8.51
C THR A 332 26.58 17.24 8.91
N ALA A 333 26.92 16.53 9.98
CA ALA A 333 28.31 16.21 10.29
C ALA A 333 28.84 15.21 9.25
N ARG A 334 29.96 15.54 8.60
CA ARG A 334 30.63 14.69 7.61
C ARG A 334 31.11 13.39 8.28
N TRP A 335 30.59 12.25 7.83
CA TRP A 335 31.23 10.96 8.01
C TRP A 335 32.26 10.77 6.89
N THR A 336 33.55 10.88 7.23
CA THR A 336 34.64 10.45 6.34
C THR A 336 34.96 8.99 6.62
N ASP A 337 34.67 8.12 5.67
CA ASP A 337 35.07 6.71 5.68
C ASP A 337 36.58 6.61 5.35
N LYS A 338 37.39 6.35 6.38
CA LYS A 338 38.78 5.90 6.24
C LYS A 338 38.82 4.40 6.54
N THR A 339 38.45 3.55 5.58
CA THR A 339 38.95 2.17 5.52
C THR A 339 38.74 1.54 4.13
N ARG A 340 39.66 1.82 3.19
CA ARG A 340 40.07 0.83 2.18
C ARG A 340 41.57 0.94 1.96
N GLY A 341 42.29 -0.10 2.40
CA GLY A 341 43.65 -0.35 1.97
C GLY A 341 43.69 -0.84 0.52
N GLY A 342 44.82 -0.61 -0.13
CA GLY A 342 45.16 -1.09 -1.47
C GLY A 342 46.41 -0.37 -1.95
N GLY A 343 47.56 -1.02 -1.83
CA GLY A 343 48.86 -0.45 -2.15
C GLY A 343 49.27 -0.54 -3.63
N ILE A 344 50.58 -0.27 -3.79
CA ILE A 344 51.48 -0.47 -4.92
C ILE A 344 51.52 0.67 -5.96
N GLY A 345 52.70 1.31 -6.07
CA GLY A 345 53.12 2.03 -7.27
C GLY A 345 54.22 3.07 -7.07
N ALA A 346 55.48 2.64 -7.24
CA ALA A 346 56.75 3.37 -7.36
C ALA A 346 57.37 3.98 -6.09
#